data_AF-A0A524LFH7-F1
#
_entry.id   AF-A0A524LFH7-F1
#
_cell.length_a   1.000
_cell.length_b   1.000
_cell.length_c   1.000
_cell.angle_alpha   90.00
_cell.angle_beta   90.00
_cell.angle_gamma   90.00
#
_symmetry.space_group_name_H-M   'P 1'
#
loop_
_entity.id
_entity.type
_entity.pdbx_description
1 polymer ?
#
loop_
_entity_poly.entity_id
_entity_poly.type
_entity_poly.pdbx_seq_one_letter_code
_entity_poly.pdbx_strand_id
1 'polypeptide(L)'
;MVKEIVVLRDSGILLFHYSVSGTRKLDELAAAFLSAVGSFAQEVSQDKITVMSFQKNKLVWERKGDLYFIALVSEEDSGEIHRVILQDLAEQFVSMYYSDLMKDIPDARRFRPFADTVEVILHKFDGIPGLARRYKTILLPADDLNRLKNSMSEVELNRDILRGAVITNDGYVATSNLRAYELEATLDYIPSLGKDTEIKEHSSLDKASVLFMKKIDERCVCSFVINQGLSETTYLELLRPFISLVQLTSFDNARKFEPDKMEGPISFYDFDAVEAIAPIEEIRHETQMIYGSSTESLSTGALRMVNSLGKRITVLEMHDSSGLQRDESDEMLANFIAKGFVRITKLFPIIEDRDERFAAYLEVIGIKKRDYDIVNSIWKYCNGSLSIREISDRSGVLAARILEVLSELGNHVTWSNVRVLSHVG
;
A
#
# COMPACT_ATOMS: atom_id res chain seq x y z
N MET A 1 -0.62 8.15 -5.96
CA MET A 1 0.30 7.60 -4.93
C MET A 1 1.09 8.68 -4.23
N VAL A 2 1.12 8.64 -2.89
CA VAL A 2 1.98 9.48 -2.06
C VAL A 2 3.45 9.14 -2.30
N LYS A 3 4.24 10.13 -2.75
CA LYS A 3 5.68 9.99 -3.00
C LYS A 3 6.47 10.28 -1.72
N GLU A 4 6.11 11.38 -1.05
CA GLU A 4 6.75 11.83 0.18
C GLU A 4 5.70 12.45 1.10
N ILE A 5 5.88 12.30 2.42
CA ILE A 5 5.13 13.03 3.45
C ILE A 5 6.12 13.73 4.36
N VAL A 6 5.94 15.02 4.60
CA VAL A 6 6.72 15.77 5.59
C VAL A 6 5.81 16.37 6.64
N VAL A 7 6.33 16.46 7.87
CA VAL A 7 5.73 17.24 8.95
C VAL A 7 6.70 18.35 9.31
N LEU A 8 6.24 19.59 9.14
CA LEU A 8 6.99 20.80 9.39
C LEU A 8 6.28 21.64 10.45
N ARG A 9 7.03 22.40 11.25
CA ARG A 9 6.46 23.56 11.94
C ARG A 9 6.29 24.74 10.99
N ASP A 10 5.44 25.68 11.35
CA ASP A 10 5.29 26.98 10.69
C ASP A 10 6.60 27.77 10.58
N SER A 11 7.50 27.60 11.55
CA SER A 11 8.89 28.10 11.55
C SER A 11 9.81 27.43 10.51
N GLY A 12 9.36 26.37 9.84
CA GLY A 12 10.14 25.61 8.86
C GLY A 12 11.01 24.51 9.43
N ILE A 13 10.90 24.22 10.73
CA ILE A 13 11.60 23.08 11.35
C ILE A 13 10.97 21.77 10.85
N LEU A 14 11.75 20.93 10.17
CA LEU A 14 11.37 19.58 9.77
C LEU A 14 11.39 18.64 10.98
N LEU A 15 10.21 18.14 11.34
CA LEU A 15 10.03 17.20 12.44
C LEU A 15 10.09 15.76 11.95
N PHE A 16 9.49 15.50 10.79
CA PHE A 16 9.38 14.16 10.25
C PHE A 16 9.38 14.18 8.72
N HIS A 17 9.99 13.15 8.13
CA HIS A 17 9.99 12.93 6.71
C HIS A 17 9.86 11.45 6.42
N TYR A 18 8.91 11.14 5.55
CA TYR A 18 8.66 9.84 4.98
C TYR A 18 8.78 9.93 3.47
N SER A 19 9.48 8.97 2.87
CA SER A 19 9.65 8.87 1.43
C SER A 19 9.51 7.42 0.99
N VAL A 20 8.69 7.19 -0.03
CA VAL A 20 8.47 5.85 -0.59
C VAL A 20 9.71 5.37 -1.36
N SER A 21 10.37 6.28 -2.09
CA SER A 21 11.56 6.02 -2.91
C SER A 21 12.89 6.38 -2.25
N GLY A 22 12.88 6.82 -0.99
CA GLY A 22 14.08 7.30 -0.29
C GLY A 22 14.59 8.67 -0.78
N THR A 23 13.88 9.31 -1.72
CA THR A 23 14.19 10.66 -2.20
C THR A 23 13.77 11.72 -1.17
N ARG A 24 14.44 12.89 -1.20
CA ARG A 24 14.13 14.01 -0.31
C ARG A 24 13.79 15.30 -1.03
N LYS A 25 12.88 15.23 -1.99
CA LYS A 25 12.51 16.40 -2.79
C LYS A 25 11.72 17.43 -1.99
N LEU A 26 10.94 16.99 -1.00
CA LEU A 26 10.18 17.91 -0.15
C LEU A 26 11.06 18.73 0.79
N ASP A 27 12.18 18.20 1.26
CA ASP A 27 13.12 18.94 2.12
C ASP A 27 13.66 20.19 1.39
N GLU A 28 13.94 20.05 0.10
CA GLU A 28 14.43 21.16 -0.75
C GLU A 28 13.31 22.16 -1.08
N LEU A 29 12.06 21.71 -1.13
CA LEU A 29 10.89 22.51 -1.47
C LEU A 29 10.19 23.14 -0.25
N ALA A 30 10.53 22.72 0.98
CA ALA A 30 9.85 23.15 2.20
C ALA A 30 9.91 24.67 2.42
N ALA A 31 11.05 25.30 2.18
CA ALA A 31 11.21 26.76 2.29
C ALA A 31 10.40 27.51 1.22
N ALA A 32 10.40 27.01 -0.02
CA ALA A 32 9.60 27.57 -1.11
C ALA A 32 8.10 27.41 -0.84
N PHE A 33 7.69 26.27 -0.29
CA PHE A 33 6.32 26.00 0.13
C PHE A 33 5.86 26.97 1.22
N LEU A 34 6.62 27.13 2.31
CA LEU A 34 6.25 28.03 3.40
C LEU A 34 6.20 29.50 2.94
N SER A 35 7.13 29.91 2.07
CA SER A 35 7.10 31.23 1.45
C SER A 35 5.85 31.43 0.59
N ALA A 36 5.46 30.42 -0.19
CA ALA A 36 4.28 30.48 -1.03
C ALA A 36 2.99 30.51 -0.19
N VAL A 37 2.85 29.60 0.78
CA VAL A 37 1.69 29.56 1.70
C VAL A 37 1.56 30.87 2.49
N GLY A 38 2.68 31.46 2.95
CA GLY A 38 2.67 32.76 3.61
C GLY A 38 2.16 33.90 2.73
N SER A 39 2.51 33.90 1.44
CA SER A 39 2.01 34.86 0.45
C SER A 39 0.53 34.64 0.12
N PHE A 40 0.11 33.39 -0.06
CA PHE A 40 -1.29 33.05 -0.37
C PHE A 40 -2.24 33.33 0.80
N ALA A 41 -1.80 33.11 2.05
CA ALA A 41 -2.58 33.42 3.24
C ALA A 41 -2.78 34.94 3.47
N GLN A 42 -1.92 35.80 2.90
CA GLN A 42 -2.10 37.25 2.92
C GLN A 42 -3.10 37.75 1.86
N GLU A 43 -3.26 37.03 0.74
CA GLU A 43 -4.13 37.45 -0.37
C GLU A 43 -5.55 36.87 -0.30
N VAL A 44 -5.73 35.71 0.35
CA VAL A 44 -7.02 35.00 0.37
C VAL A 44 -7.53 34.91 1.81
N SER A 45 -8.55 35.73 2.12
CA SER A 45 -9.27 35.65 3.40
C SER A 45 -10.02 34.32 3.51
N GLN A 46 -9.54 33.48 4.42
CA GLN A 46 -10.17 32.28 4.99
C GLN A 46 -10.35 31.06 4.06
N ASP A 47 -9.71 29.99 4.50
CA ASP A 47 -9.98 28.56 4.29
C ASP A 47 -9.96 28.01 2.85
N LYS A 48 -9.23 26.90 2.67
CA LYS A 48 -9.31 25.93 1.56
C LYS A 48 -8.36 26.04 0.37
N ILE A 49 -7.21 26.68 0.48
CA ILE A 49 -6.11 26.30 -0.43
C ILE A 49 -5.27 25.26 0.31
N THR A 50 -5.45 24.00 -0.05
CA THR A 50 -4.76 22.81 0.48
C THR A 50 -3.98 22.06 -0.60
N VAL A 51 -4.05 22.53 -1.86
CA VAL A 51 -3.44 21.87 -3.02
C VAL A 51 -2.67 22.86 -3.88
N MET A 52 -1.46 22.50 -4.28
CA MET A 52 -0.60 23.27 -5.19
C MET A 52 -0.04 22.34 -6.25
N SER A 53 -0.43 22.55 -7.51
CA SER A 53 -0.01 21.71 -8.63
C SER A 53 1.27 22.23 -9.32
N PHE A 54 2.12 21.28 -9.69
CA PHE A 54 3.31 21.42 -10.54
C PHE A 54 3.15 20.44 -11.72
N GLN A 55 3.91 20.62 -12.81
CA GLN A 55 3.75 19.87 -14.07
C GLN A 55 3.53 18.34 -14.02
N LYS A 56 3.99 17.65 -12.96
CA LYS A 56 3.82 16.20 -12.78
C LYS A 56 3.45 15.78 -11.35
N ASN A 57 3.37 16.75 -10.44
CA ASN A 57 3.18 16.50 -9.01
C ASN A 57 2.28 17.57 -8.44
N LYS A 58 1.60 17.29 -7.35
CA LYS A 58 1.00 18.32 -6.54
C LYS A 58 1.36 18.13 -5.08
N LEU A 59 1.37 19.24 -4.36
CA LEU A 59 1.47 19.27 -2.92
C LEU A 59 0.06 19.32 -2.37
N VAL A 60 -0.27 18.39 -1.50
CA VAL A 60 -1.47 18.45 -0.67
C VAL A 60 -1.01 18.71 0.75
N TRP A 61 -1.65 19.61 1.47
CA TRP A 61 -1.31 19.87 2.86
C TRP A 61 -2.52 20.02 3.76
N GLU A 62 -2.31 19.66 5.02
CA GLU A 62 -3.24 19.84 6.12
C GLU A 62 -2.51 20.58 7.25
N ARG A 63 -3.16 21.59 7.84
CA ARG A 63 -2.60 22.37 8.94
C ARG A 63 -3.27 21.97 10.25
N LYS A 64 -2.48 21.63 11.26
CA LYS A 64 -2.96 21.36 12.61
C LYS A 64 -2.18 22.16 13.63
N GLY A 65 -2.74 23.30 14.03
CA GLY A 65 -2.04 24.26 14.91
C GLY A 65 -0.86 24.93 14.20
N ASP A 66 0.33 24.77 14.77
CA ASP A 66 1.62 25.23 14.21
C ASP A 66 2.25 24.19 13.27
N LEU A 67 1.63 23.03 13.07
CA LEU A 67 2.16 21.96 12.23
C LEU A 67 1.53 21.96 10.84
N TYR A 68 2.37 21.76 9.83
CA TYR A 68 1.99 21.46 8.45
C TYR A 68 2.32 20.00 8.14
N PHE A 69 1.31 19.27 7.72
CA PHE A 69 1.42 17.92 7.18
C PHE A 69 1.31 18.05 5.67
N ILE A 70 2.36 17.70 4.94
CA ILE A 70 2.42 17.91 3.48
C ILE A 70 2.71 16.59 2.81
N ALA A 71 1.90 16.21 1.83
CA ALA A 71 2.15 15.12 0.93
C ALA A 71 2.55 15.63 -0.45
N LEU A 72 3.63 15.12 -1.00
CA LEU A 72 3.93 15.20 -2.43
C LEU A 72 3.26 14.01 -3.10
N VAL A 73 2.31 14.30 -3.97
CA VAL A 73 1.50 13.30 -4.67
C VAL A 73 1.57 13.59 -6.16
N SER A 74 1.09 12.68 -6.99
CA SER A 74 1.02 12.91 -8.44
C SER A 74 -0.09 13.90 -8.75
N GLU A 75 0.05 14.70 -9.81
CA GLU A 75 -0.94 15.73 -10.17
C GLU A 75 -2.35 15.15 -10.37
N GLU A 76 -2.40 13.94 -10.95
CA GLU A 76 -3.63 13.19 -11.26
C GLU A 76 -4.27 12.49 -10.05
N ASP A 77 -3.58 12.44 -8.90
CA ASP A 77 -4.14 11.81 -7.69
C ASP A 77 -5.30 12.66 -7.14
N SER A 78 -6.26 12.12 -6.38
CA SER A 78 -7.28 12.98 -5.76
C SER A 78 -6.67 13.76 -4.59
N GLY A 79 -6.82 15.10 -4.60
CA GLY A 79 -6.32 15.96 -3.53
C GLY A 79 -7.06 15.73 -2.21
N GLU A 80 -8.36 15.50 -2.28
CA GLU A 80 -9.22 15.32 -1.11
C GLU A 80 -8.93 14.04 -0.35
N ILE A 81 -8.68 12.93 -1.06
CA ILE A 81 -8.28 11.67 -0.41
C ILE A 81 -6.98 11.86 0.38
N HIS A 82 -6.01 12.54 -0.21
CA HIS A 82 -4.75 12.80 0.47
C HIS A 82 -4.90 13.79 1.62
N ARG A 83 -5.85 14.72 1.56
CA ARG A 83 -6.20 15.58 2.69
C ARG A 83 -6.76 14.77 3.86
N VAL A 84 -7.66 13.83 3.62
CA VAL A 84 -8.20 12.93 4.66
C VAL A 84 -7.09 12.07 5.28
N ILE A 85 -6.18 11.54 4.46
CA ILE A 85 -5.00 10.79 4.95
C ILE A 85 -4.13 11.69 5.85
N LEU A 86 -3.85 12.92 5.41
CA LEU A 86 -3.06 13.87 6.19
C LEU A 86 -3.76 14.30 7.48
N GLN A 87 -5.09 14.35 7.50
CA GLN A 87 -5.87 14.65 8.70
C GLN A 87 -5.79 13.52 9.75
N ASP A 88 -5.93 12.25 9.33
CA ASP A 88 -5.74 11.09 10.22
C ASP A 88 -4.29 11.03 10.72
N LEU A 89 -3.32 11.24 9.83
CA LEU A 89 -1.91 11.36 10.21
C LEU A 89 -1.67 12.49 11.21
N ALA A 90 -2.30 13.65 11.02
CA ALA A 90 -2.15 14.78 11.92
C ALA A 90 -2.74 14.51 13.30
N GLU A 91 -3.90 13.83 13.37
CA GLU A 91 -4.49 13.34 14.62
C GLU A 91 -3.56 12.38 15.35
N GLN A 92 -3.07 11.36 14.66
CA GLN A 92 -2.22 10.34 15.27
C GLN A 92 -0.85 10.89 15.67
N PHE A 93 -0.25 11.75 14.84
CA PHE A 93 1.06 12.36 15.13
C PHE A 93 1.00 13.25 16.37
N VAL A 94 0.00 14.13 16.45
CA VAL A 94 -0.17 15.02 17.62
C VAL A 94 -0.49 14.21 18.87
N SER A 95 -1.33 13.17 18.75
CA SER A 95 -1.65 12.30 19.88
C SER A 95 -0.43 11.52 20.38
N MET A 96 0.37 10.96 19.47
CA MET A 96 1.53 10.12 19.78
C MET A 96 2.69 10.92 20.36
N TYR A 97 2.92 12.15 19.89
CA TYR A 97 4.10 12.94 20.23
C TYR A 97 3.81 14.24 20.97
N TYR A 98 2.62 14.40 21.56
CA TYR A 98 2.20 15.63 22.23
C TYR A 98 3.28 16.23 23.16
N SER A 99 3.89 15.41 24.02
CA SER A 99 4.90 15.86 24.99
C SER A 99 6.22 16.28 24.34
N ASP A 100 6.60 15.68 23.21
CA ASP A 100 7.79 16.06 22.45
C ASP A 100 7.53 17.31 21.59
N LEU A 101 6.29 17.50 21.14
CA LEU A 101 5.84 18.68 20.40
C LEU A 101 5.72 19.93 21.27
N MET A 102 5.56 19.80 22.59
CA MET A 102 5.54 20.95 23.51
C MET A 102 6.94 21.51 23.83
N LYS A 103 8.02 20.90 23.30
CA LYS A 103 9.39 21.39 23.47
C LYS A 103 9.70 22.49 22.45
N ASP A 104 10.53 23.45 22.86
CA ASP A 104 10.96 24.55 21.99
C ASP A 104 11.75 24.07 20.78
N ILE A 105 12.61 23.05 20.97
CA ILE A 105 13.41 22.42 19.90
C ILE A 105 13.22 20.90 19.98
N PRO A 106 12.29 20.34 19.19
CA PRO A 106 12.07 18.91 19.15
C PRO A 106 13.22 18.16 18.46
N ASP A 107 13.59 16.99 18.97
CA ASP A 107 14.55 16.11 18.30
C ASP A 107 13.86 15.31 17.19
N ALA A 108 14.17 15.63 15.93
CA ALA A 108 13.64 14.97 14.73
C ALA A 108 13.77 13.43 14.78
N ARG A 109 14.77 12.89 15.49
CA ARG A 109 14.99 11.44 15.59
C ARG A 109 13.87 10.73 16.34
N ARG A 110 13.21 11.42 17.28
CA ARG A 110 12.12 10.85 18.09
C ARG A 110 10.86 10.57 17.29
N PHE A 111 10.65 11.30 16.20
CA PHE A 111 9.49 11.13 15.33
C PHE A 111 9.67 10.04 14.26
N ARG A 112 10.88 9.50 14.07
CA ARG A 112 11.16 8.46 13.07
C ARG A 112 10.23 7.23 13.16
N PRO A 113 9.85 6.72 14.35
CA PRO A 113 8.94 5.57 14.44
C PRO A 113 7.56 5.83 13.82
N PHE A 114 7.18 7.09 13.61
CA PHE A 114 5.92 7.45 12.95
C PHE A 114 5.83 6.94 11.51
N ALA A 115 6.96 6.58 10.88
CA ALA A 115 6.96 5.94 9.57
C ALA A 115 6.12 4.65 9.56
N ASP A 116 6.12 3.88 10.65
CA ASP A 116 5.33 2.65 10.74
C ASP A 116 3.82 2.97 10.76
N THR A 117 3.43 4.04 11.45
CA THR A 117 2.04 4.54 11.46
C THR A 117 1.62 5.03 10.09
N VAL A 118 2.49 5.78 9.40
CA VAL A 118 2.26 6.22 8.02
C VAL A 118 2.02 5.03 7.10
N GLU A 119 2.87 4.01 7.17
CA GLU A 119 2.74 2.79 6.37
C GLU A 119 1.43 2.03 6.66
N VAL A 120 1.07 1.87 7.93
CA VAL A 120 -0.20 1.22 8.32
C VAL A 120 -1.39 1.99 7.76
N ILE A 121 -1.38 3.32 7.86
CA ILE A 121 -2.46 4.16 7.33
C ILE A 121 -2.50 4.03 5.81
N LEU A 122 -1.39 4.25 5.10
CA LEU A 122 -1.32 4.12 3.64
C LEU A 122 -1.76 2.72 3.16
N HIS A 123 -1.43 1.67 3.91
CA HIS A 123 -1.85 0.30 3.60
C HIS A 123 -3.38 0.11 3.62
N LYS A 124 -4.10 0.81 4.52
CA LYS A 124 -5.58 0.78 4.53
C LYS A 124 -6.18 1.28 3.22
N PHE A 125 -5.51 2.19 2.53
CA PHE A 125 -6.01 2.81 1.29
C PHE A 125 -5.64 2.03 0.02
N ASP A 126 -4.83 0.98 0.11
CA ASP A 126 -4.11 0.47 -1.06
C ASP A 126 -4.05 -1.07 -1.22
N GLY A 127 -4.45 -1.86 -0.22
CA GLY A 127 -4.64 -3.33 -0.35
C GLY A 127 -3.41 -4.17 -0.74
N ILE A 128 -2.22 -3.58 -0.90
CA ILE A 128 -0.95 -4.26 -1.25
C ILE A 128 -0.03 -4.26 -0.02
N PRO A 129 0.49 -5.43 0.41
CA PRO A 129 1.46 -5.52 1.51
C PRO A 129 2.66 -4.58 1.30
N GLY A 130 2.99 -3.74 2.28
CA GLY A 130 3.94 -2.62 2.15
C GLY A 130 5.33 -2.99 1.61
N LEU A 131 5.80 -4.23 1.82
CA LEU A 131 7.09 -4.71 1.31
C LEU A 131 7.13 -4.83 -0.23
N ALA A 132 6.04 -5.27 -0.85
CA ALA A 132 5.96 -5.49 -2.31
C ALA A 132 5.92 -4.19 -3.12
N ARG A 133 5.71 -3.04 -2.46
CA ARG A 133 5.72 -1.71 -3.07
C ARG A 133 7.12 -1.16 -3.29
N ARG A 134 8.01 -1.38 -2.32
CA ARG A 134 9.37 -0.84 -2.31
C ARG A 134 10.39 -1.84 -2.84
N TYR A 135 10.16 -3.12 -2.56
CA TYR A 135 11.17 -4.15 -2.75
C TYR A 135 10.68 -5.25 -3.69
N LYS A 136 11.63 -5.78 -4.45
CA LYS A 136 11.48 -7.09 -5.09
C LYS A 136 11.02 -8.06 -4.01
N THR A 137 9.90 -8.73 -4.21
CA THR A 137 9.28 -9.60 -3.19
C THR A 137 8.98 -10.96 -3.80
N ILE A 138 9.28 -12.03 -3.09
CA ILE A 138 8.95 -13.39 -3.52
C ILE A 138 7.73 -13.88 -2.74
N LEU A 139 6.71 -14.33 -3.47
CA LEU A 139 5.44 -14.75 -2.89
C LEU A 139 5.49 -16.23 -2.58
N LEU A 140 5.57 -16.54 -1.29
CA LEU A 140 5.51 -17.91 -0.77
C LEU A 140 4.06 -18.36 -0.56
N PRO A 141 3.79 -19.69 -0.60
CA PRO A 141 2.53 -20.24 -0.11
C PRO A 141 2.23 -19.76 1.31
N ALA A 142 0.95 -19.52 1.61
CA ALA A 142 0.54 -18.94 2.89
C ALA A 142 1.03 -19.76 4.10
N ASP A 143 1.00 -21.09 4.00
CA ASP A 143 1.46 -21.97 5.08
C ASP A 143 2.97 -21.82 5.33
N ASP A 144 3.79 -21.76 4.28
CA ASP A 144 5.23 -21.57 4.41
C ASP A 144 5.57 -20.17 4.94
N LEU A 145 4.88 -19.14 4.44
CA LEU A 145 5.04 -17.77 4.92
C LEU A 145 4.68 -17.65 6.40
N ASN A 146 3.56 -18.24 6.82
CA ASN A 146 3.12 -18.21 8.21
C ASN A 146 4.09 -18.97 9.12
N ARG A 147 4.60 -20.14 8.68
CA ARG A 147 5.62 -20.89 9.41
C ARG A 147 6.89 -20.08 9.59
N LEU A 148 7.37 -19.43 8.53
CA LEU A 148 8.54 -18.56 8.60
C LEU A 148 8.31 -17.38 9.54
N LYS A 149 7.17 -16.68 9.43
CA LYS A 149 6.84 -15.55 10.30
C LYS A 149 6.77 -15.97 11.78
N ASN A 150 6.11 -17.08 12.08
CA ASN A 150 5.99 -17.57 13.46
C ASN A 150 7.36 -17.94 14.03
N SER A 151 8.18 -18.68 13.27
CA SER A 151 9.54 -19.03 13.69
C SER A 151 10.46 -17.81 13.82
N MET A 152 10.29 -16.80 12.95
CA MET A 152 11.02 -15.53 13.04
C MET A 152 10.65 -14.78 14.33
N SER A 153 9.35 -14.66 14.62
CA SER A 153 8.88 -14.04 15.86
C SER A 153 9.39 -14.77 17.11
N GLU A 154 9.47 -16.12 17.08
CA GLU A 154 10.02 -16.90 18.19
C GLU A 154 11.50 -16.60 18.45
N VAL A 155 12.32 -16.47 17.41
CA VAL A 155 13.74 -16.10 17.59
C VAL A 155 13.91 -14.64 18.04
N GLU A 156 13.02 -13.75 17.62
CA GLU A 156 12.98 -12.32 18.01
C GLU A 156 12.49 -12.10 19.46
N LEU A 157 11.94 -13.12 20.13
CA LEU A 157 11.70 -13.05 21.58
C LEU A 157 13.02 -13.00 22.38
N ASN A 158 14.13 -13.41 21.77
CA ASN A 158 15.43 -13.28 22.39
C ASN A 158 15.87 -11.81 22.40
N ARG A 159 16.24 -11.30 23.58
CA ARG A 159 16.67 -9.89 23.78
C ARG A 159 17.82 -9.44 22.87
N ASP A 160 18.63 -10.37 22.37
CA ASP A 160 19.83 -10.08 21.57
C ASP A 160 19.53 -10.13 20.05
N ILE A 161 18.33 -10.55 19.65
CA ILE A 161 17.82 -10.57 18.27
C ILE A 161 16.67 -9.57 18.18
N LEU A 162 16.85 -8.51 17.40
CA LEU A 162 15.87 -7.44 17.32
C LEU A 162 14.79 -7.73 16.27
N ARG A 163 15.22 -7.94 15.02
CA ARG A 163 14.34 -8.12 13.85
C ARG A 163 15.06 -8.95 12.78
N GLY A 164 14.32 -9.75 12.03
CA GLY A 164 14.82 -10.63 10.98
C GLY A 164 14.20 -10.41 9.60
N ALA A 165 14.88 -10.92 8.57
CA ALA A 165 14.38 -11.02 7.21
C ALA A 165 14.98 -12.23 6.47
N VAL A 166 14.26 -12.69 5.46
CA VAL A 166 14.73 -13.68 4.48
C VAL A 166 14.66 -13.04 3.11
N ILE A 167 15.80 -13.01 2.42
CA ILE A 167 15.94 -12.35 1.13
C ILE A 167 16.69 -13.28 0.20
N THR A 168 16.17 -13.52 -1.01
CA THR A 168 16.86 -14.30 -2.05
C THR A 168 18.15 -13.61 -2.51
N ASN A 169 19.10 -14.37 -3.04
CA ASN A 169 20.38 -13.81 -3.49
C ASN A 169 20.24 -12.80 -4.64
N ASP A 170 19.14 -12.85 -5.40
CA ASP A 170 18.81 -11.86 -6.43
C ASP A 170 17.94 -10.68 -5.92
N GLY A 171 17.82 -10.55 -4.59
CA GLY A 171 17.28 -9.37 -3.93
C GLY A 171 15.76 -9.38 -3.69
N TYR A 172 15.07 -10.50 -3.91
CA TYR A 172 13.64 -10.62 -3.56
C TYR A 172 13.45 -10.95 -2.09
N VAL A 173 12.73 -10.11 -1.37
CA VAL A 173 12.33 -10.27 0.03
C VAL A 173 11.22 -11.32 0.13
N ALA A 174 11.44 -12.37 0.91
CA ALA A 174 10.44 -13.43 1.15
C ALA A 174 9.56 -13.11 2.36
N THR A 175 10.19 -12.66 3.45
CA THR A 175 9.52 -12.16 4.65
C THR A 175 10.49 -11.25 5.40
N SER A 176 9.97 -10.25 6.10
CA SER A 176 10.79 -9.29 6.83
C SER A 176 9.99 -8.65 7.97
N ASN A 177 10.59 -8.65 9.15
CA ASN A 177 10.23 -7.79 10.29
C ASN A 177 11.21 -6.61 10.42
N LEU A 178 12.26 -6.55 9.58
CA LEU A 178 13.18 -5.40 9.51
C LEU A 178 12.43 -4.11 9.18
N ARG A 179 12.85 -3.01 9.79
CA ARG A 179 12.41 -1.67 9.41
C ARG A 179 12.94 -1.33 8.02
N ALA A 180 12.29 -0.41 7.31
CA ALA A 180 12.66 -0.05 5.95
C ALA A 180 14.16 0.26 5.78
N TYR A 181 14.74 1.10 6.64
CA TYR A 181 16.17 1.46 6.56
C TYR A 181 17.14 0.31 6.92
N GLU A 182 16.68 -0.70 7.65
CA GLU A 182 17.46 -1.91 8.00
C GLU A 182 17.44 -2.90 6.83
N LEU A 183 16.29 -2.95 6.14
CA LEU A 183 16.10 -3.75 4.93
C LEU A 183 16.91 -3.18 3.76
N GLU A 184 16.91 -1.86 3.53
CA GLU A 184 17.79 -1.21 2.54
C GLU A 184 19.26 -1.52 2.82
N ALA A 185 19.71 -1.34 4.07
CA ALA A 185 21.08 -1.66 4.46
C ALA A 185 21.43 -3.14 4.22
N THR A 186 20.47 -4.04 4.42
CA THR A 186 20.64 -5.47 4.13
C THR A 186 20.79 -5.71 2.62
N LEU A 187 19.93 -5.08 1.81
CA LEU A 187 19.93 -5.22 0.35
C LEU A 187 21.22 -4.68 -0.28
N ASP A 188 21.78 -3.59 0.26
CA ASP A 188 23.07 -3.03 -0.17
C ASP A 188 24.23 -4.02 0.02
N TYR A 189 24.19 -4.83 1.08
CA TYR A 189 25.25 -5.79 1.39
C TYR A 189 25.13 -7.12 0.64
N ILE A 190 23.93 -7.54 0.22
CA ILE A 190 23.70 -8.83 -0.46
C ILE A 190 24.63 -9.07 -1.66
N PRO A 191 24.83 -8.13 -2.60
CA PRO A 191 25.74 -8.33 -3.73
C PRO A 191 27.22 -8.50 -3.36
N SER A 192 27.60 -8.08 -2.14
CA SER A 192 29.00 -8.03 -1.66
C SER A 192 29.34 -9.08 -0.61
N LEU A 193 28.38 -9.94 -0.25
CA LEU A 193 28.58 -11.01 0.72
C LEU A 193 29.60 -12.04 0.19
N GLY A 194 30.75 -12.12 0.86
CA GLY A 194 31.86 -12.99 0.48
C GLY A 194 31.96 -14.26 1.32
N LYS A 195 31.40 -14.28 2.53
CA LYS A 195 31.40 -15.43 3.44
C LYS A 195 29.99 -15.91 3.74
N ASP A 196 29.89 -17.17 4.16
CA ASP A 196 28.59 -17.77 4.53
C ASP A 196 27.96 -17.13 5.76
N THR A 197 28.75 -16.51 6.63
CA THR A 197 28.28 -15.75 7.78
C THR A 197 29.10 -14.47 7.88
N GLU A 198 28.42 -13.33 8.02
CA GLU A 198 29.06 -12.03 8.22
C GLU A 198 28.29 -11.21 9.26
N ILE A 199 29.04 -10.45 10.07
CA ILE A 199 28.49 -9.42 10.96
C ILE A 199 28.99 -8.07 10.44
N LYS A 200 28.05 -7.18 10.10
CA LYS A 200 28.32 -5.89 9.48
C LYS A 200 27.74 -4.76 10.31
N GLU A 201 28.57 -3.75 10.52
CA GLU A 201 28.08 -2.45 10.95
C GLU A 201 27.47 -1.71 9.75
N HIS A 202 26.46 -0.90 10.02
CA HIS A 202 25.89 -0.01 9.01
C HIS A 202 25.53 1.32 9.67
N SER A 203 25.76 2.43 8.95
CA SER A 203 25.53 3.78 9.47
C SER A 203 24.07 4.09 9.77
N SER A 204 23.13 3.31 9.21
CA SER A 204 21.69 3.41 9.49
C SER A 204 21.25 2.68 10.75
N LEU A 205 22.10 1.84 11.36
CA LEU A 205 21.79 1.13 12.59
C LEU A 205 22.23 1.91 13.84
N ASP A 206 21.57 1.60 14.97
CA ASP A 206 22.01 2.09 16.27
C ASP A 206 23.42 1.57 16.58
N LYS A 207 24.23 2.35 17.30
CA LYS A 207 25.62 1.99 17.63
C LYS A 207 25.76 0.66 18.38
N ALA A 208 24.71 0.25 19.08
CA ALA A 208 24.68 -0.99 19.83
C ALA A 208 24.19 -2.18 18.98
N SER A 209 23.89 -1.99 17.69
CA SER A 209 23.28 -3.00 16.84
C SER A 209 24.04 -3.18 15.53
N VAL A 210 24.02 -4.41 15.01
CA VAL A 210 24.70 -4.80 13.78
C VAL A 210 23.82 -5.73 12.94
N LEU A 211 24.11 -5.80 11.64
CA LEU A 211 23.51 -6.79 10.74
C LEU A 211 24.29 -8.10 10.88
N PHE A 212 23.61 -9.15 11.30
CA PHE A 212 24.05 -10.53 11.16
C PHE A 212 23.45 -11.11 9.89
N MET A 213 24.29 -11.56 8.96
CA MET A 213 23.86 -12.11 7.68
C MET A 213 24.38 -13.53 7.53
N LYS A 214 23.48 -14.48 7.25
CA LYS A 214 23.80 -15.88 6.98
C LYS A 214 23.36 -16.23 5.57
N LYS A 215 24.30 -16.58 4.70
CA LYS A 215 24.02 -17.16 3.40
C LYS A 215 23.54 -18.61 3.56
N ILE A 216 22.45 -18.94 2.87
CA ILE A 216 21.83 -20.27 2.81
C ILE A 216 21.99 -20.79 1.38
N ASP A 217 23.08 -21.52 1.16
CA ASP A 217 23.50 -22.01 -0.16
C ASP A 217 23.54 -20.87 -1.20
N GLU A 218 23.20 -21.15 -2.46
CA GLU A 218 23.02 -20.13 -3.50
C GLU A 218 21.57 -19.60 -3.58
N ARG A 219 20.72 -19.90 -2.59
CA ARG A 219 19.28 -19.57 -2.65
C ARG A 219 18.95 -18.23 -2.02
N CYS A 220 19.33 -18.03 -0.76
CA CYS A 220 18.90 -16.87 0.00
C CYS A 220 19.87 -16.51 1.12
N VAL A 221 19.61 -15.37 1.74
CA VAL A 221 20.29 -14.82 2.91
C VAL A 221 19.25 -14.61 4.00
N CYS A 222 19.54 -15.11 5.20
CA CYS A 222 18.86 -14.70 6.41
C CYS A 222 19.61 -13.49 6.98
N SER A 223 18.92 -12.36 7.19
CA SER A 223 19.50 -11.16 7.80
C SER A 223 18.79 -10.86 9.10
N PHE A 224 19.55 -10.49 10.13
CA PHE A 224 19.02 -10.10 11.43
C PHE A 224 19.72 -8.85 11.93
N VAL A 225 18.95 -7.92 12.47
CA VAL A 225 19.50 -6.88 13.34
C VAL A 225 19.65 -7.49 14.72
N ILE A 226 20.88 -7.53 15.22
CA ILE A 226 21.23 -8.08 16.53
C ILE A 226 21.88 -7.00 17.40
N ASN A 227 21.74 -7.12 18.72
CA ASN A 227 22.50 -6.30 19.65
C ASN A 227 23.94 -6.80 19.71
N GLN A 228 24.94 -5.92 19.72
CA GLN A 228 26.34 -6.30 19.90
C GLN A 228 26.56 -6.88 21.31
N GLY A 229 27.34 -7.96 21.43
CA GLY A 229 27.78 -8.47 22.73
C GLY A 229 27.99 -9.99 22.81
N LEU A 230 27.43 -10.76 21.87
CA LEU A 230 27.67 -12.21 21.80
C LEU A 230 28.64 -12.55 20.67
N SER A 231 29.18 -13.77 20.67
CA SER A 231 29.99 -14.27 19.57
C SER A 231 29.13 -14.74 18.39
N GLU A 232 29.71 -14.76 17.20
CA GLU A 232 29.05 -15.26 15.98
C GLU A 232 28.45 -16.66 16.17
N THR A 233 29.19 -17.56 16.84
CA THR A 233 28.73 -18.93 17.13
C THR A 233 27.48 -18.95 18.00
N THR A 234 27.37 -18.05 18.98
CA THR A 234 26.20 -17.98 19.84
C THR A 234 24.98 -17.45 19.09
N TYR A 235 25.14 -16.45 18.22
CA TYR A 235 24.02 -16.02 17.36
C TYR A 235 23.57 -17.13 16.42
N LEU A 236 24.50 -17.89 15.84
CA LEU A 236 24.16 -19.04 14.99
C LEU A 236 23.33 -20.08 15.73
N GLU A 237 23.67 -20.38 16.99
CA GLU A 237 22.89 -21.30 17.82
C GLU A 237 21.48 -20.78 18.11
N LEU A 238 21.34 -19.50 18.43
CA LEU A 238 20.04 -18.86 18.68
C LEU A 238 19.16 -18.84 17.42
N LEU A 239 19.77 -18.56 16.26
CA LEU A 239 19.08 -18.46 14.97
C LEU A 239 18.89 -19.80 14.27
N ARG A 240 19.51 -20.88 14.78
CA ARG A 240 19.51 -22.21 14.16
C ARG A 240 18.11 -22.75 13.84
N PRO A 241 17.09 -22.63 14.71
CA PRO A 241 15.75 -23.16 14.40
C PRO A 241 15.17 -22.50 13.15
N PHE A 242 15.29 -21.17 13.06
CA PHE A 242 14.82 -20.41 11.92
C PHE A 242 15.64 -20.70 10.64
N ILE A 243 16.97 -20.72 10.75
CA ILE A 243 17.87 -21.03 9.62
C ILE A 243 17.56 -22.42 9.04
N SER A 244 17.33 -23.41 9.90
CA SER A 244 17.00 -24.77 9.48
C SER A 244 15.65 -24.84 8.77
N LEU A 245 14.67 -24.05 9.22
CA LEU A 245 13.37 -23.93 8.55
C LEU A 245 13.53 -23.32 7.16
N VAL A 246 14.28 -22.22 7.03
CA VAL A 246 14.54 -21.56 5.74
C VAL A 246 15.24 -22.50 4.75
N GLN A 247 16.18 -23.33 5.21
CA GLN A 247 16.85 -24.34 4.38
C GLN A 247 15.88 -25.35 3.76
N LEU A 248 14.79 -25.68 4.47
CA LEU A 248 13.76 -26.62 4.03
C LEU A 248 12.67 -25.97 3.16
N THR A 249 12.55 -24.64 3.17
CA THR A 249 11.60 -23.92 2.33
C THR A 249 12.10 -23.86 0.88
N SER A 250 11.26 -24.24 -0.07
CA SER A 250 11.57 -24.10 -1.51
C SER A 250 11.18 -22.72 -2.02
N PHE A 251 12.09 -22.10 -2.78
CA PHE A 251 11.87 -20.82 -3.46
C PHE A 251 11.76 -20.98 -4.99
N ASP A 252 12.03 -22.18 -5.53
CA ASP A 252 12.29 -22.41 -6.96
C ASP A 252 11.06 -22.13 -7.85
N ASN A 253 9.86 -22.33 -7.30
CA ASN A 253 8.59 -22.13 -7.99
C ASN A 253 7.80 -20.93 -7.46
N ALA A 254 8.37 -20.17 -6.52
CA ALA A 254 7.67 -19.06 -5.89
C ALA A 254 7.63 -17.85 -6.83
N ARG A 255 6.45 -17.23 -6.97
CA ARG A 255 6.24 -16.13 -7.91
C ARG A 255 7.02 -14.92 -7.43
N LYS A 256 7.94 -14.47 -8.27
CA LYS A 256 8.70 -13.24 -8.08
C LYS A 256 7.85 -12.04 -8.49
N PHE A 257 7.73 -11.07 -7.59
CA PHE A 257 7.07 -9.80 -7.80
C PHE A 257 8.12 -8.71 -7.78
N GLU A 258 8.26 -8.00 -8.89
CA GLU A 258 9.05 -6.76 -8.88
C GLU A 258 8.11 -5.60 -8.51
N PRO A 259 8.56 -4.67 -7.66
CA PRO A 259 7.80 -3.46 -7.39
C PRO A 259 7.60 -2.77 -8.74
N ASP A 260 6.37 -2.34 -9.03
CA ASP A 260 6.04 -1.69 -10.29
C ASP A 260 6.99 -0.50 -10.50
N LYS A 261 7.93 -0.64 -11.45
CA LYS A 261 8.75 0.46 -11.95
C LYS A 261 7.96 1.41 -12.84
N MET A 262 6.68 1.11 -13.07
CA MET A 262 5.81 1.97 -13.84
C MET A 262 5.44 3.20 -13.00
N GLU A 263 6.07 4.32 -13.36
CA GLU A 263 5.57 5.69 -13.18
C GLU A 263 4.22 5.89 -13.91
N GLY A 264 3.23 5.07 -13.57
CA GLY A 264 1.84 5.23 -14.00
C GLY A 264 1.01 5.82 -12.87
N PRO A 265 -0.01 6.63 -13.19
CA PRO A 265 -0.89 7.22 -12.18
C PRO A 265 -1.57 6.11 -11.37
N ILE A 266 -1.45 6.17 -10.05
CA ILE A 266 -2.26 5.38 -9.11
C ILE A 266 -3.33 6.34 -8.58
N SER A 267 -4.36 6.57 -9.39
CA SER A 267 -5.70 6.87 -8.88
C SER A 267 -6.28 5.56 -8.34
N PHE A 268 -7.32 5.63 -7.51
CA PHE A 268 -8.21 4.48 -7.33
C PHE A 268 -8.57 3.99 -8.73
N TYR A 269 -8.26 2.73 -9.06
CA TYR A 269 -8.66 2.25 -10.38
C TYR A 269 -10.18 2.18 -10.33
N ASP A 270 -10.81 2.85 -11.29
CA ASP A 270 -12.26 2.85 -11.50
C ASP A 270 -12.85 1.42 -11.49
N PHE A 271 -12.02 0.41 -11.76
CA PHE A 271 -12.37 -1.01 -11.86
C PHE A 271 -11.99 -1.86 -10.64
N ASP A 272 -11.38 -1.26 -9.60
CA ASP A 272 -11.13 -1.95 -8.34
C ASP A 272 -12.42 -2.03 -7.52
N ALA A 273 -12.52 -3.07 -6.68
CA ALA A 273 -13.69 -3.35 -5.86
C ALA A 273 -13.68 -2.53 -4.57
N VAL A 274 -14.86 -2.05 -4.17
CA VAL A 274 -15.08 -1.49 -2.84
C VAL A 274 -15.73 -2.56 -1.97
N GLU A 275 -15.04 -2.96 -0.91
CA GLU A 275 -15.49 -4.02 0.00
C GLU A 275 -15.82 -3.41 1.37
N ALA A 276 -17.02 -3.66 1.87
CA ALA A 276 -17.39 -3.31 3.23
C ALA A 276 -16.64 -4.19 4.24
N ILE A 277 -16.00 -3.56 5.22
CA ILE A 277 -15.29 -4.22 6.33
C ILE A 277 -16.20 -4.33 7.55
N ALA A 278 -17.13 -3.38 7.71
CA ALA A 278 -18.11 -3.35 8.79
C ALA A 278 -19.53 -3.72 8.27
N PRO A 279 -20.44 -4.16 9.16
CA PRO A 279 -21.84 -4.38 8.80
C PRO A 279 -22.46 -3.13 8.17
N ILE A 280 -23.20 -3.29 7.06
CA ILE A 280 -23.79 -2.17 6.31
C ILE A 280 -24.66 -1.25 7.18
N GLU A 281 -25.36 -1.81 8.18
CA GLU A 281 -26.19 -1.01 9.09
C GLU A 281 -25.37 -0.15 10.05
N GLU A 282 -24.18 -0.60 10.44
CA GLU A 282 -23.24 0.20 11.24
C GLU A 282 -22.67 1.34 10.38
N ILE A 283 -22.21 1.01 9.17
CA ILE A 283 -21.73 2.01 8.20
C ILE A 283 -22.82 3.05 7.94
N ARG A 284 -24.07 2.61 7.77
CA ARG A 284 -25.24 3.49 7.55
C ARG A 284 -25.45 4.43 8.73
N HIS A 285 -25.44 3.90 9.95
CA HIS A 285 -25.65 4.70 11.15
C HIS A 285 -24.56 5.78 11.31
N GLU A 286 -23.30 5.38 11.18
CA GLU A 286 -22.16 6.30 11.26
C GLU A 286 -22.17 7.33 10.13
N THR A 287 -22.53 6.92 8.91
CA THR A 287 -22.67 7.83 7.76
C THR A 287 -23.75 8.88 8.01
N GLN A 288 -24.89 8.50 8.60
CA GLN A 288 -25.94 9.44 8.98
C GLN A 288 -25.48 10.41 10.08
N MET A 289 -24.63 9.97 11.00
CA MET A 289 -24.04 10.84 12.02
C MET A 289 -23.04 11.84 11.43
N ILE A 290 -22.19 11.40 10.50
CA ILE A 290 -21.16 12.23 9.86
C ILE A 290 -21.79 13.27 8.93
N TYR A 291 -22.74 12.85 8.08
CA TYR A 291 -23.32 13.69 7.04
C TYR A 291 -24.72 14.24 7.40
N GLY A 292 -25.23 13.97 8.59
CA GLY A 292 -26.56 14.42 9.04
C GLY A 292 -26.71 15.93 9.15
N SER A 293 -25.60 16.66 9.35
CA SER A 293 -25.55 18.12 9.36
C SER A 293 -25.02 18.73 8.04
N SER A 294 -24.71 17.89 7.04
CA SER A 294 -24.22 18.33 5.72
C SER A 294 -25.38 18.74 4.80
N THR A 295 -25.06 19.17 3.58
CA THR A 295 -26.09 19.50 2.58
C THR A 295 -26.94 18.27 2.24
N GLU A 296 -28.19 18.49 1.84
CA GLU A 296 -29.12 17.41 1.47
C GLU A 296 -28.56 16.53 0.34
N SER A 297 -27.82 17.14 -0.61
CA SER A 297 -27.12 16.43 -1.68
C SER A 297 -26.07 15.46 -1.13
N LEU A 298 -25.18 15.93 -0.25
CA LEU A 298 -24.13 15.11 0.36
C LEU A 298 -24.70 14.00 1.24
N SER A 299 -25.70 14.30 2.07
CA SER A 299 -26.36 13.31 2.92
C SER A 299 -27.04 12.20 2.08
N THR A 300 -27.73 12.59 1.01
CA THR A 300 -28.37 11.64 0.10
C THR A 300 -27.35 10.82 -0.69
N GLY A 301 -26.29 11.47 -1.18
CA GLY A 301 -25.20 10.80 -1.89
C GLY A 301 -24.48 9.77 -1.02
N ALA A 302 -24.22 10.10 0.25
CA ALA A 302 -23.63 9.20 1.22
C ALA A 302 -24.48 7.96 1.47
N LEU A 303 -25.78 8.16 1.68
CA LEU A 303 -26.71 7.05 1.85
C LEU A 303 -26.80 6.16 0.60
N ARG A 304 -26.72 6.74 -0.61
CA ARG A 304 -26.68 5.96 -1.85
C ARG A 304 -25.42 5.11 -1.94
N MET A 305 -24.24 5.69 -1.68
CA MET A 305 -22.98 4.93 -1.67
C MET A 305 -23.03 3.76 -0.68
N VAL A 306 -23.54 3.99 0.54
CA VAL A 306 -23.70 2.92 1.54
C VAL A 306 -24.68 1.83 1.08
N ASN A 307 -25.80 2.21 0.45
CA ASN A 307 -26.74 1.23 -0.10
C ASN A 307 -26.14 0.38 -1.21
N SER A 308 -25.19 0.92 -1.98
CA SER A 308 -24.56 0.20 -3.08
C SER A 308 -23.50 -0.80 -2.60
N LEU A 309 -22.95 -0.66 -1.38
CA LEU A 309 -22.02 -1.61 -0.75
C LEU A 309 -22.59 -3.02 -0.52
N GLY A 310 -23.92 -3.18 -0.53
CA GLY A 310 -24.57 -4.49 -0.39
C GLY A 310 -24.39 -5.43 -1.59
N LYS A 311 -23.72 -4.98 -2.65
CA LYS A 311 -23.41 -5.74 -3.86
C LYS A 311 -21.93 -5.58 -4.20
N ARG A 312 -21.40 -6.47 -5.06
CA ARG A 312 -20.11 -6.25 -5.70
C ARG A 312 -20.18 -4.92 -6.45
N ILE A 313 -19.36 -3.96 -6.04
CA ILE A 313 -19.33 -2.62 -6.62
C ILE A 313 -17.88 -2.19 -6.84
N THR A 314 -17.64 -1.56 -7.98
CA THR A 314 -16.37 -0.93 -8.29
C THR A 314 -16.33 0.52 -7.83
N VAL A 315 -15.14 1.11 -7.78
CA VAL A 315 -14.97 2.53 -7.48
C VAL A 315 -15.83 3.38 -8.43
N LEU A 316 -15.80 3.12 -9.73
CA LEU A 316 -16.60 3.86 -10.73
C LEU A 316 -18.10 3.73 -10.47
N GLU A 317 -18.60 2.51 -10.29
CA GLU A 317 -20.02 2.27 -10.01
C GLU A 317 -20.45 2.93 -8.70
N MET A 318 -19.55 3.04 -7.71
CA MET A 318 -19.83 3.74 -6.47
C MET A 318 -20.01 5.25 -6.69
N HIS A 319 -19.12 5.87 -7.46
CA HIS A 319 -19.26 7.27 -7.87
C HIS A 319 -20.56 7.51 -8.63
N ASP A 320 -20.85 6.69 -9.64
CA ASP A 320 -22.06 6.79 -10.45
C ASP A 320 -23.32 6.64 -9.59
N SER A 321 -23.28 5.75 -8.59
CA SER A 321 -24.42 5.54 -7.68
C SER A 321 -24.68 6.71 -6.72
N SER A 322 -23.65 7.50 -6.39
CA SER A 322 -23.76 8.62 -5.45
C SER A 322 -24.63 9.76 -6.01
N GLY A 323 -24.52 10.02 -7.33
CA GLY A 323 -25.09 11.20 -7.97
C GLY A 323 -24.44 12.53 -7.56
N LEU A 324 -23.27 12.47 -6.93
CA LEU A 324 -22.47 13.63 -6.53
C LEU A 324 -21.46 14.00 -7.63
N GLN A 325 -20.82 15.16 -7.48
CA GLN A 325 -19.62 15.43 -8.27
C GLN A 325 -18.50 14.46 -7.90
N ARG A 326 -17.55 14.24 -8.83
CA ARG A 326 -16.47 13.26 -8.62
C ARG A 326 -15.67 13.59 -7.36
N ASP A 327 -15.30 14.86 -7.17
CA ASP A 327 -14.52 15.29 -6.01
C ASP A 327 -15.24 15.05 -4.67
N GLU A 328 -16.56 15.29 -4.62
CA GLU A 328 -17.38 15.08 -3.43
C GLU A 328 -17.53 13.59 -3.09
N SER A 329 -17.71 12.74 -4.10
CA SER A 329 -17.82 11.29 -3.92
C SER A 329 -16.48 10.62 -3.63
N ASP A 330 -15.38 11.14 -4.19
CA ASP A 330 -14.00 10.78 -3.83
C ASP A 330 -13.73 11.08 -2.34
N GLU A 331 -14.05 12.29 -1.87
CA GLU A 331 -13.87 12.67 -0.45
C GLU A 331 -14.69 11.76 0.47
N MET A 332 -15.91 11.42 0.07
CA MET A 332 -16.80 10.56 0.84
C MET A 332 -16.27 9.12 0.93
N LEU A 333 -15.80 8.57 -0.19
CA LEU A 333 -15.16 7.26 -0.24
C LEU A 333 -13.89 7.24 0.63
N ALA A 334 -13.09 8.30 0.58
CA ALA A 334 -11.91 8.46 1.44
C ALA A 334 -12.26 8.41 2.92
N ASN A 335 -13.33 9.11 3.32
CA ASN A 335 -13.82 9.11 4.70
C ASN A 335 -14.27 7.71 5.14
N PHE A 336 -14.97 6.96 4.28
CA PHE A 336 -15.34 5.57 4.58
C PHE A 336 -14.12 4.67 4.77
N ILE A 337 -13.07 4.85 3.96
CA ILE A 337 -11.82 4.09 4.09
C ILE A 337 -11.09 4.48 5.39
N ALA A 338 -10.96 5.79 5.67
CA ALA A 338 -10.29 6.29 6.86
C ALA A 338 -10.95 5.79 8.16
N LYS A 339 -12.29 5.74 8.18
CA LYS A 339 -13.07 5.19 9.29
C LYS A 339 -13.05 3.65 9.36
N GLY A 340 -12.43 2.98 8.40
CA GLY A 340 -12.38 1.52 8.34
C GLY A 340 -13.71 0.86 8.01
N PHE A 341 -14.64 1.61 7.40
CA PHE A 341 -15.92 1.06 6.94
C PHE A 341 -15.77 0.23 5.68
N VAL A 342 -14.87 0.67 4.79
CA VAL A 342 -14.63 0.02 3.50
C VAL A 342 -13.13 -0.08 3.22
N ARG A 343 -12.75 -1.01 2.35
CA ARG A 343 -11.41 -1.09 1.74
C ARG A 343 -11.52 -1.22 0.24
N ILE A 344 -10.48 -0.79 -0.45
CA ILE A 344 -10.33 -1.02 -1.88
C ILE A 344 -9.53 -2.30 -2.10
N THR A 345 -10.05 -3.19 -2.94
CA THR A 345 -9.39 -4.45 -3.28
C THR A 345 -9.38 -4.65 -4.79
N LYS A 346 -8.37 -5.35 -5.29
CA LYS A 346 -8.31 -5.70 -6.71
C LYS A 346 -9.40 -6.70 -7.05
N LEU A 347 -9.99 -6.54 -8.23
CA LEU A 347 -11.00 -7.43 -8.75
C LEU A 347 -10.38 -8.48 -9.69
N PHE A 348 -10.56 -9.76 -9.37
CA PHE A 348 -10.01 -10.91 -10.10
C PHE A 348 -11.12 -11.72 -10.77
N PRO A 349 -11.24 -11.71 -12.12
CA PRO A 349 -12.24 -12.51 -12.82
C PRO A 349 -11.79 -13.97 -12.96
N ILE A 350 -12.75 -14.88 -12.81
CA ILE A 350 -12.61 -16.33 -12.99
C ILE A 350 -13.69 -16.80 -13.96
N ILE A 351 -13.29 -17.47 -15.03
CA ILE A 351 -14.16 -18.18 -15.97
C ILE A 351 -13.81 -19.66 -15.84
N GLU A 352 -14.74 -20.47 -15.31
CA GLU A 352 -14.44 -21.83 -14.85
C GLU A 352 -14.21 -22.85 -15.97
N ASP A 353 -14.79 -22.70 -17.17
CA ASP A 353 -14.32 -23.37 -18.41
C ASP A 353 -15.15 -22.99 -19.65
N ARG A 354 -14.52 -23.06 -20.84
CA ARG A 354 -15.22 -22.96 -22.14
C ARG A 354 -15.62 -24.35 -22.64
N ASP A 355 -16.69 -24.91 -22.08
CA ASP A 355 -17.33 -26.07 -22.67
C ASP A 355 -18.31 -25.66 -23.80
N GLU A 356 -18.88 -26.65 -24.49
CA GLU A 356 -19.91 -26.41 -25.52
C GLU A 356 -21.10 -25.60 -24.99
N ARG A 357 -21.38 -25.67 -23.67
CA ARG A 357 -22.46 -24.92 -23.03
C ARG A 357 -22.13 -23.44 -22.92
N PHE A 358 -20.87 -23.07 -22.66
CA PHE A 358 -20.44 -21.68 -22.69
C PHE A 358 -20.50 -21.09 -24.10
N ALA A 359 -20.10 -21.85 -25.13
CA ALA A 359 -20.22 -21.41 -26.52
C ALA A 359 -21.70 -21.18 -26.92
N ALA A 360 -22.59 -22.12 -26.58
CA ALA A 360 -24.02 -21.98 -26.79
C ALA A 360 -24.62 -20.80 -26.01
N TYR A 361 -24.15 -20.54 -24.79
CA TYR A 361 -24.56 -19.37 -24.00
C TYR A 361 -24.23 -18.05 -24.70
N LEU A 362 -23.00 -17.92 -25.22
CA LEU A 362 -22.58 -16.72 -25.95
C LEU A 362 -23.46 -16.45 -27.19
N GLU A 363 -23.90 -17.50 -27.88
CA GLU A 363 -24.86 -17.39 -28.99
C GLU A 363 -26.25 -16.95 -28.51
N VAL A 364 -26.73 -17.49 -27.38
CA VAL A 364 -28.05 -17.18 -26.82
C VAL A 364 -28.16 -15.74 -26.33
N ILE A 365 -27.11 -15.22 -25.67
CA ILE A 365 -27.10 -13.81 -25.24
C ILE A 365 -26.90 -12.82 -26.39
N GLY A 366 -26.63 -13.31 -27.60
CA GLY A 366 -26.43 -12.49 -28.79
C GLY A 366 -25.20 -11.58 -28.66
N ILE A 367 -24.12 -12.07 -28.06
CA ILE A 367 -22.90 -11.28 -27.86
C ILE A 367 -22.39 -10.75 -29.20
N LYS A 368 -22.04 -9.46 -29.26
CA LYS A 368 -21.50 -8.87 -30.49
C LYS A 368 -20.17 -9.53 -30.81
N LYS A 369 -19.87 -9.72 -32.09
CA LYS A 369 -18.59 -10.29 -32.56
C LYS A 369 -17.37 -9.63 -31.92
N ARG A 370 -17.40 -8.30 -31.77
CA ARG A 370 -16.31 -7.52 -31.16
C ARG A 370 -16.07 -7.89 -29.69
N ASP A 371 -17.13 -8.23 -28.95
CA ASP A 371 -17.06 -8.60 -27.53
C ASP A 371 -16.68 -10.06 -27.36
N TYR A 372 -17.14 -10.92 -28.26
CA TYR A 372 -16.65 -12.29 -28.39
C TYR A 372 -15.13 -12.33 -28.63
N ASP A 373 -14.61 -11.47 -29.52
CA ASP A 373 -13.18 -11.37 -29.80
C ASP A 373 -12.40 -10.91 -28.55
N ILE A 374 -12.97 -9.99 -27.75
CA ILE A 374 -12.40 -9.56 -26.47
C ILE A 374 -12.35 -10.74 -25.50
N VAL A 375 -13.47 -11.44 -25.27
CA VAL A 375 -13.53 -12.64 -24.40
C VAL A 375 -12.48 -13.66 -24.83
N ASN A 376 -12.38 -13.95 -26.13
CA ASN A 376 -11.37 -14.86 -26.68
C ASN A 376 -9.92 -14.40 -26.47
N SER A 377 -9.68 -13.10 -26.38
CA SER A 377 -8.33 -12.57 -26.15
C SER A 377 -7.92 -12.65 -24.68
N ILE A 378 -8.88 -12.48 -23.76
CA ILE A 378 -8.60 -12.34 -22.32
C ILE A 378 -8.86 -13.61 -21.50
N TRP A 379 -9.66 -14.57 -21.99
CA TRP A 379 -10.14 -15.71 -21.18
C TRP A 379 -9.02 -16.47 -20.45
N LYS A 380 -7.88 -16.70 -21.11
CA LYS A 380 -6.71 -17.39 -20.55
C LYS A 380 -6.12 -16.70 -19.32
N TYR A 381 -6.45 -15.43 -19.13
CA TYR A 381 -6.05 -14.61 -17.98
C TYR A 381 -7.14 -14.51 -16.92
N CYS A 382 -8.38 -14.90 -17.22
CA CYS A 382 -9.53 -14.90 -16.32
C CYS A 382 -9.59 -16.18 -15.48
N ASN A 383 -8.52 -16.49 -14.76
CA ASN A 383 -8.45 -17.65 -13.86
C ASN A 383 -8.28 -17.23 -12.38
N GLY A 384 -8.57 -15.97 -12.08
CA GLY A 384 -8.41 -15.37 -10.75
C GLY A 384 -6.99 -14.97 -10.37
N SER A 385 -5.98 -15.27 -11.20
CA SER A 385 -4.57 -14.97 -10.88
C SER A 385 -4.13 -13.54 -11.26
N LEU A 386 -4.91 -12.86 -12.11
CA LEU A 386 -4.65 -11.52 -12.62
C LEU A 386 -5.86 -10.63 -12.39
N SER A 387 -5.63 -9.39 -11.95
CA SER A 387 -6.67 -8.38 -11.83
C SER A 387 -7.06 -7.82 -13.19
N ILE A 388 -8.19 -7.12 -13.28
CA ILE A 388 -8.65 -6.49 -14.53
C ILE A 388 -7.57 -5.62 -15.18
N ARG A 389 -6.81 -4.87 -14.38
CA ARG A 389 -5.68 -4.07 -14.86
C ARG A 389 -4.56 -4.94 -15.42
N GLU A 390 -4.14 -5.98 -14.72
CA GLU A 390 -3.07 -6.87 -15.19
C GLU A 390 -3.47 -7.61 -16.48
N ILE A 391 -4.76 -7.91 -16.64
CA ILE A 391 -5.32 -8.45 -17.89
C ILE A 391 -5.26 -7.41 -19.00
N SER A 392 -5.64 -6.16 -18.72
CA SER A 392 -5.55 -5.04 -19.66
C SER A 392 -4.14 -4.87 -20.20
N ASP A 393 -3.15 -4.83 -19.30
CA ASP A 393 -1.74 -4.62 -19.68
C ASP A 393 -1.19 -5.78 -20.54
N ARG A 394 -1.63 -7.02 -20.28
CA ARG A 394 -1.17 -8.21 -21.04
C ARG A 394 -1.90 -8.45 -22.34
N SER A 395 -3.15 -8.04 -22.43
CA SER A 395 -3.99 -8.27 -23.61
C SER A 395 -3.99 -7.09 -24.57
N GLY A 396 -3.64 -5.88 -24.10
CA GLY A 396 -3.79 -4.64 -24.85
C GLY A 396 -5.25 -4.15 -24.96
N VAL A 397 -6.20 -4.81 -24.29
CA VAL A 397 -7.60 -4.40 -24.23
C VAL A 397 -7.81 -3.48 -23.04
N LEU A 398 -8.50 -2.36 -23.22
CA LEU A 398 -8.75 -1.40 -22.14
C LEU A 398 -9.51 -2.04 -20.96
N ALA A 399 -9.04 -1.80 -19.73
CA ALA A 399 -9.64 -2.29 -18.48
C ALA A 399 -11.16 -2.04 -18.37
N ALA A 400 -11.63 -0.84 -18.76
CA ALA A 400 -13.06 -0.51 -18.80
C ALA A 400 -13.85 -1.47 -19.70
N ARG A 401 -13.31 -1.76 -20.90
CA ARG A 401 -13.96 -2.66 -21.84
C ARG A 401 -13.95 -4.10 -21.36
N ILE A 402 -12.86 -4.52 -20.70
CA ILE A 402 -12.78 -5.84 -20.07
C ILE A 402 -13.87 -5.98 -19.01
N LEU A 403 -14.00 -5.01 -18.09
CA LEU A 403 -15.00 -5.04 -17.02
C LEU A 403 -16.43 -5.06 -17.58
N GLU A 404 -16.72 -4.24 -18.59
CA GLU A 404 -18.02 -4.17 -19.25
C GLU A 404 -18.40 -5.52 -19.87
N VAL A 405 -17.52 -6.08 -20.72
CA VAL A 405 -17.77 -7.36 -21.40
C VAL A 405 -17.91 -8.50 -20.40
N LEU A 406 -17.03 -8.59 -19.40
CA LEU A 406 -17.13 -9.63 -18.38
C LEU A 406 -18.38 -9.47 -17.49
N SER A 407 -18.89 -8.26 -17.30
CA SER A 407 -20.14 -8.03 -16.58
C SER A 407 -21.37 -8.45 -17.38
N GLU A 408 -21.35 -8.32 -18.72
CA GLU A 408 -22.41 -8.82 -19.60
C GLU A 408 -22.52 -10.36 -19.59
N LEU A 409 -21.43 -11.07 -19.30
CA LEU A 409 -21.41 -12.53 -19.14
C LEU A 409 -22.10 -13.02 -17.84
N GLY A 410 -22.48 -12.11 -16.94
CA GLY A 410 -23.25 -12.39 -15.74
C GLY A 410 -22.65 -13.51 -14.88
N ASN A 411 -23.45 -14.54 -14.59
CA ASN A 411 -23.08 -15.64 -13.69
C ASN A 411 -21.99 -16.57 -14.25
N HIS A 412 -21.57 -16.39 -15.51
CA HIS A 412 -20.44 -17.14 -16.08
C HIS A 412 -19.07 -16.56 -15.72
N VAL A 413 -19.04 -15.42 -15.03
CA VAL A 413 -17.82 -14.85 -14.46
C VAL A 413 -17.97 -14.80 -12.94
N THR A 414 -17.15 -15.58 -12.26
CA THR A 414 -16.98 -15.50 -10.82
C THR A 414 -15.96 -14.41 -10.50
N TRP A 415 -16.28 -13.55 -9.55
CA TRP A 415 -15.44 -12.42 -9.18
C TRP A 415 -14.88 -12.64 -7.79
N SER A 416 -13.56 -12.53 -7.67
CA SER A 416 -12.87 -12.65 -6.39
C SER A 416 -12.17 -11.34 -6.04
N ASN A 417 -12.21 -10.97 -4.76
CA ASN A 417 -11.40 -9.89 -4.19
C ASN A 417 -10.04 -10.40 -3.69
N VAL A 418 -9.83 -11.73 -3.76
CA VAL A 418 -8.60 -12.41 -3.38
C VAL A 418 -8.03 -13.08 -4.62
N ARG A 419 -6.74 -12.86 -4.86
CA ARG A 419 -6.04 -13.50 -5.98
C ARG A 419 -6.03 -15.01 -5.79
N VAL A 420 -6.46 -15.73 -6.82
CA VAL A 420 -6.32 -17.20 -6.88
C VAL A 420 -4.88 -17.52 -7.27
N LEU A 421 -4.17 -18.20 -6.38
CA LEU A 421 -2.82 -18.72 -6.64
C LEU A 421 -2.95 -20.09 -7.33
N SER A 422 -3.45 -20.11 -8.56
CA SER A 422 -3.48 -21.32 -9.39
C SER A 422 -2.18 -21.45 -10.18
N HIS A 423 -1.67 -22.68 -10.29
CA HIS A 423 -0.58 -23.00 -11.21
C HIS A 423 -1.03 -22.66 -12.63
N VAL A 424 -0.37 -21.69 -13.26
CA VAL A 424 -0.49 -21.51 -14.70
C VAL A 424 0.42 -22.57 -15.31
N GLY A 425 -0.19 -23.64 -15.83
CA GLY A 425 0.48 -24.60 -16.70
C GLY A 425 0.81 -24.02 -18.06
#